data_AF-A0A836C526-F1
#
_entry.id   AF-A0A836C526-F1
#
_cell.length_a   1.000
_cell.length_b   1.000
_cell.length_c   1.000
_cell.angle_alpha   90.00
_cell.angle_beta   90.00
_cell.angle_gamma   90.00
#
_symmetry.space_group_name_H-M   'P 1'
#
loop_
_entity.id
_entity.type
_entity.pdbx_description
1 polymer ?
#
loop_
_entity_poly.entity_id
_entity_poly.type
_entity_poly.pdbx_seq_one_letter_code
_entity_poly.pdbx_strand_id
1 'polypeptide(L)'
;MTAKGRRALQRFFAWLPEAYDIRQLEPTLFAAEGSRVVFTVHITGTGKETAQAFDTTLVHLATVREGKVALFKEVVDTAYMNPILGPRAFPPG
;
A
#
# COMPACT_ATOMS: atom_id res chain seq x y z
N MET A 1 1.74 -4.74 -9.75
CA MET A 1 3.04 -4.08 -10.03
C MET A 1 4.14 -4.70 -9.16
N THR A 2 5.42 -4.43 -9.44
CA THR A 2 6.53 -4.81 -8.54
C THR A 2 7.61 -3.75 -8.58
N ALA A 3 8.09 -3.30 -7.41
CA ALA A 3 9.24 -2.42 -7.26
C ALA A 3 10.40 -3.20 -6.63
N LYS A 4 11.64 -3.02 -7.10
CA LYS A 4 12.82 -3.73 -6.57
C LYS A 4 13.94 -2.74 -6.24
N GLY A 5 14.50 -2.89 -5.03
CA GLY A 5 15.59 -2.04 -4.55
C GLY A 5 15.14 -0.68 -4.02
N ARG A 6 16.06 0.03 -3.36
CA ARG A 6 15.74 1.24 -2.58
C ARG A 6 15.21 2.39 -3.43
N ARG A 7 15.77 2.61 -4.63
CA ARG A 7 15.35 3.71 -5.52
C ARG A 7 13.92 3.52 -6.02
N ALA A 8 13.55 2.30 -6.41
CA ALA A 8 12.19 1.98 -6.83
C ALA A 8 11.20 2.18 -5.68
N LEU A 9 11.57 1.73 -4.49
CA LEU A 9 10.77 1.89 -3.28
C LEU A 9 10.57 3.36 -2.90
N GLN A 10 11.62 4.18 -3.00
CA GLN A 10 11.55 5.62 -2.79
C GLN A 10 10.59 6.29 -3.78
N ARG A 11 10.63 5.93 -5.06
CA ARG A 11 9.68 6.46 -6.06
C ARG A 11 8.24 6.08 -5.73
N PHE A 12 8.01 4.84 -5.32
CA PHE A 12 6.68 4.39 -4.91
C PHE A 12 6.15 5.19 -3.71
N PHE A 13 6.93 5.33 -2.65
CA PHE A 13 6.50 6.09 -1.47
C PHE A 13 6.40 7.60 -1.72
N ALA A 14 7.19 8.16 -2.63
CA ALA A 14 7.05 9.55 -3.05
C ALA A 14 5.78 9.78 -3.90
N TRP A 15 5.32 8.76 -4.63
CA TRP A 15 4.11 8.84 -5.45
C TRP A 15 2.81 8.70 -4.64
N LEU A 16 2.80 7.92 -3.56
CA LEU A 16 1.60 7.73 -2.73
C LEU A 16 0.91 9.03 -2.28
N PRO A 17 1.60 10.02 -1.68
CA PRO A 17 0.97 11.27 -1.27
C PRO A 17 0.55 12.15 -2.47
N GLU A 18 1.05 11.89 -3.68
CA GLU A 18 0.59 12.57 -4.90
C GLU A 18 -0.70 11.95 -5.45
N ALA A 19 -0.93 10.66 -5.19
CA ALA A 19 -2.10 9.93 -5.64
C ALA A 19 -3.28 10.05 -4.67
N TYR A 20 -3.01 10.04 -3.36
CA TYR A 20 -4.04 9.97 -2.33
C TYR A 20 -3.84 11.05 -1.27
N ASP A 21 -4.96 11.54 -0.75
CA ASP A 21 -5.03 12.23 0.53
C ASP A 21 -5.52 11.23 1.58
N ILE A 22 -4.57 10.58 2.28
CA ILE A 22 -4.86 9.54 3.28
C ILE A 22 -5.17 10.22 4.60
N ARG A 23 -6.35 9.93 5.15
CA ARG A 23 -6.84 10.50 6.42
C ARG A 23 -6.62 9.56 7.60
N GLN A 24 -6.72 8.25 7.38
CA GLN A 24 -6.45 7.23 8.38
C GLN A 24 -5.72 6.05 7.73
N LEU A 25 -4.71 5.54 8.42
CA LEU A 25 -4.00 4.31 8.08
C LEU A 25 -3.68 3.59 9.39
N GLU A 26 -4.45 2.55 9.68
CA GLU A 26 -4.42 1.88 10.97
C GLU A 26 -4.25 0.36 10.77
N PRO A 27 -3.12 -0.21 11.19
CA PRO A 27 -2.98 -1.66 11.26
C PRO A 27 -3.93 -2.24 12.32
N THR A 28 -4.75 -3.21 11.96
CA THR A 28 -5.84 -3.71 12.82
C THR A 28 -5.62 -5.14 13.35
N LEU A 29 -4.99 -6.01 12.57
CA LEU A 29 -4.69 -7.39 12.96
C LEU A 29 -3.25 -7.71 12.59
N PHE A 30 -2.56 -8.44 13.46
CA PHE A 30 -1.22 -8.96 13.20
C PHE A 30 -1.20 -10.47 13.45
N ALA A 31 -0.70 -11.23 12.48
CA ALA A 31 -0.37 -12.64 12.61
C ALA A 31 1.07 -12.85 12.16
N ALA A 32 1.88 -13.51 12.99
CA ALA A 32 3.29 -13.74 12.70
C ALA A 32 3.63 -15.22 12.82
N GLU A 33 4.39 -15.73 11.86
CA GLU A 33 4.92 -17.09 11.85
C GLU A 33 6.32 -17.10 11.23
N GLY A 34 7.32 -17.46 12.04
CA GLY A 34 8.73 -17.42 11.62
C GLY A 34 9.16 -16.03 11.16
N SER A 35 9.60 -15.91 9.90
CA SER A 35 10.00 -14.64 9.29
C SER A 35 8.87 -13.89 8.59
N ARG A 36 7.65 -14.43 8.60
CA ARG A 36 6.50 -13.85 7.90
C ARG A 36 5.57 -13.15 8.88
N VAL A 37 5.14 -11.96 8.49
CA VAL A 37 4.12 -11.18 9.20
C VAL A 37 3.01 -10.86 8.22
N VAL A 38 1.79 -11.19 8.57
CA VAL A 38 0.57 -10.76 7.88
C VAL A 38 -0.13 -9.76 8.76
N PHE A 39 -0.54 -8.64 8.20
CA PHE A 39 -1.34 -7.67 8.91
C PHE A 39 -2.40 -7.04 8.02
N THR A 40 -3.55 -6.73 8.61
CA THR A 40 -4.60 -5.96 7.94
C THR A 40 -4.43 -4.49 8.26
N VAL A 41 -4.80 -3.63 7.32
CA VAL A 41 -4.76 -2.18 7.48
C VAL A 41 -6.12 -1.63 7.10
N HIS A 42 -6.80 -0.98 8.05
CA HIS A 42 -7.95 -0.12 7.74
C HIS A 42 -7.44 1.21 7.22
N ILE A 43 -7.94 1.65 6.08
CA ILE A 43 -7.47 2.86 5.42
C ILE A 43 -8.64 3.69 4.90
N THR A 44 -8.60 4.99 5.18
CA THR A 44 -9.56 5.96 4.64
C THR A 44 -8.84 7.13 4.00
N GLY A 45 -9.46 7.71 2.98
CA GLY A 45 -8.86 8.83 2.26
C GLY A 45 -9.69 9.29 1.07
N THR A 46 -9.02 9.98 0.17
CA THR A 46 -9.59 10.48 -1.09
C THR A 46 -8.54 10.33 -2.20
N GLY A 47 -8.96 9.90 -3.39
CA GLY A 47 -8.14 10.00 -4.60
C GLY A 47 -7.97 11.47 -5.00
N LYS A 48 -6.74 11.99 -5.07
CA LYS A 48 -6.50 13.41 -5.32
C LYS A 48 -6.98 13.87 -6.68
N GLU A 49 -6.91 13.00 -7.68
CA GLU A 49 -7.29 13.33 -9.06
C GLU A 49 -8.80 13.22 -9.29
N THR A 50 -9.44 12.24 -8.66
CA THR A 50 -10.86 11.92 -8.91
C THR A 50 -11.79 12.54 -7.87
N ALA A 51 -11.24 13.05 -6.77
CA ALA A 51 -11.95 13.47 -5.56
C ALA A 51 -12.86 12.38 -4.95
N GLN A 52 -12.70 11.11 -5.35
CA GLN A 52 -13.48 10.01 -4.81
C GLN A 52 -12.94 9.59 -3.45
N ALA A 53 -13.83 9.55 -2.46
CA ALA A 53 -13.50 9.05 -1.14
C ALA A 53 -13.39 7.52 -1.16
N PHE A 54 -12.57 6.99 -0.25
CA PHE A 54 -12.46 5.56 -0.03
C PHE A 54 -12.38 5.25 1.46
N ASP A 55 -12.89 4.08 1.80
CA ASP A 55 -12.87 3.48 3.12
C ASP A 55 -12.81 1.96 2.90
N THR A 56 -11.67 1.35 3.21
CA THR A 56 -11.43 -0.06 2.87
C THR A 56 -10.38 -0.71 3.76
N THR A 57 -10.21 -2.01 3.58
CA THR A 57 -9.17 -2.81 4.25
C THR A 57 -8.19 -3.39 3.23
N LEU A 58 -6.90 -3.27 3.54
CA LEU A 58 -5.80 -3.87 2.81
C LEU A 58 -5.20 -5.02 3.62
N VAL A 59 -4.58 -5.97 2.94
CA VAL A 59 -3.75 -7.00 3.59
C VAL A 59 -2.30 -6.82 3.16
N HIS A 60 -1.42 -6.68 4.14
CA HIS A 60 0.02 -6.58 3.94
C HIS A 60 0.70 -7.87 4.40
N LEU A 61 1.59 -8.38 3.55
CA LEU A 61 2.44 -9.53 3.83
C LEU A 61 3.88 -9.07 3.80
N ALA A 62 4.59 -9.18 4.92
CA ALA A 62 5.99 -8.84 5.06
C ALA A 62 6.83 -10.09 5.34
N THR A 63 8.01 -10.17 4.75
CA THR A 63 9.09 -11.04 5.21
C THR A 63 10.13 -10.19 5.90
N VAL A 64 10.43 -10.51 7.16
CA VAL A 64 11.42 -9.81 7.97
C VAL A 64 12.71 -10.64 8.05
N ARG A 65 13.86 -10.00 7.79
CA ARG A 65 15.20 -10.58 7.94
C ARG A 65 16.07 -9.57 8.66
N GLU A 66 16.76 -9.99 9.72
CA GLU A 66 17.67 -9.12 10.49
C GLU A 66 17.00 -7.81 10.94
N GLY A 67 15.74 -7.90 11.39
CA GLY A 67 14.93 -6.76 11.83
C GLY A 67 14.48 -5.81 10.71
N LYS A 68 14.69 -6.15 9.44
CA LYS A 68 14.31 -5.34 8.27
C LYS A 68 13.30 -6.06 7.39
N VAL A 69 12.38 -5.31 6.79
CA VAL A 69 11.48 -5.83 5.76
C VAL A 69 12.28 -6.13 4.49
N ALA A 70 12.42 -7.41 4.16
CA ALA A 70 13.13 -7.89 2.98
C ALA A 70 12.21 -8.11 1.78
N LEU A 71 10.93 -8.40 2.03
CA LEU A 71 9.89 -8.53 1.01
C LEU A 71 8.59 -7.93 1.57
N PHE A 72 7.85 -7.24 0.72
CA PHE A 72 6.55 -6.66 1.04
C PHE A 72 5.58 -6.90 -0.11
N LYS A 73 4.36 -7.32 0.20
CA LYS A 73 3.26 -7.48 -0.74
C LYS A 73 2.01 -6.90 -0.14
N GLU A 74 1.33 -6.06 -0.90
CA GLU A 74 -0.04 -5.62 -0.62
C GLU A 74 -1.03 -6.44 -1.44
N VAL A 75 -2.14 -6.81 -0.81
CA VAL A 75 -3.33 -7.36 -1.44
C VAL A 75 -4.47 -6.39 -1.18
N VAL A 76 -5.12 -5.98 -2.25
CA VAL A 76 -6.14 -4.95 -2.27
C VAL A 76 -7.17 -5.28 -3.35
N ASP A 77 -8.41 -4.86 -3.15
CA ASP A 77 -9.43 -4.87 -4.20
C ASP A 77 -9.11 -3.79 -5.24
N THR A 78 -8.47 -4.21 -6.33
CA THR A 78 -8.14 -3.31 -7.44
C THR A 78 -9.36 -2.86 -8.23
N ALA A 79 -10.46 -3.62 -8.23
CA ALA A 79 -11.69 -3.19 -8.90
C ALA A 79 -12.31 -2.00 -8.17
N TYR A 80 -12.23 -1.99 -6.84
CA TYR A 80 -12.62 -0.86 -6.01
C TYR A 80 -11.63 0.31 -6.11
N MET A 81 -10.32 0.05 -6.00
CA MET A 81 -9.31 1.11 -5.87
C MET A 81 -8.91 1.80 -7.19
N ASN A 82 -8.95 1.12 -8.33
CA ASN A 82 -8.50 1.74 -9.59
C ASN A 82 -9.36 2.94 -10.02
N PRO A 83 -10.71 2.91 -9.93
CA PRO A 83 -11.54 4.09 -10.18
C PRO A 83 -11.21 5.29 -9.28
N ILE A 84 -10.80 5.05 -8.03
CA ILE A 84 -10.40 6.09 -7.08
C ILE A 84 -9.07 6.71 -7.48
N LEU A 85 -8.10 5.90 -7.91
CA LEU A 85 -6.80 6.38 -8.37
C LEU A 85 -6.90 7.24 -9.64
N GLY A 86 -7.84 6.92 -10.52
CA GLY A 86 -7.99 7.59 -11.81
C GLY A 86 -6.90 7.19 -12.81
N PRO A 87 -6.61 8.01 -13.84
CA PRO A 87 -5.67 7.67 -14.89
C PRO A 87 -4.20 7.73 -14.45
N ARG A 88 -3.92 8.21 -13.22
CA ARG A 88 -2.57 8.24 -12.65
C ARG A 88 -1.98 6.84 -12.58
N ALA A 89 -0.97 6.59 -13.40
CA ALA A 89 -0.24 5.34 -13.35
C ALA A 89 0.65 5.26 -12.11
N PHE A 90 0.84 4.03 -11.62
CA PHE A 90 1.92 3.73 -10.68
C PHE A 90 3.29 3.98 -11.32
N PRO A 91 4.27 4.49 -10.56
CA PRO A 91 5.61 4.74 -11.09
C PRO A 91 6.26 3.41 -11.50
N PRO A 92 7.05 3.39 -12.60
CA PRO A 92 7.76 2.21 -13.01
C PRO A 92 8.79 1.76 -11.94
N GLY A 93 8.87 0.44 -11.78
CA GLY A 93 9.76 -0.26 -10.86
C GLY A 93 11.24 -0.06 -11.16
#